data_AF-A0AAU6HHV8-F1
#
_entry.id   AF-A0AAU6HHV8-F1
#
_cell.length_a   1.000
_cell.length_b   1.000
_cell.length_c   1.000
_cell.angle_alpha   90.00
_cell.angle_beta   90.00
_cell.angle_gamma   90.00
#
_symmetry.space_group_name_H-M   'P 1'
#
loop_
_entity.id
_entity.type
_entity.pdbx_description
1 polymer ?
#
loop_
_entity_poly.entity_id
_entity_poly.type
_entity_poly.pdbx_seq_one_letter_code
_entity_poly.pdbx_strand_id
1 'polypeptide(L)'
;MTQIRLLLCKDCHSTEVLPEYKGDPRGDTVLEYAVAKHQYPNGERHFGRLYPVDGVDEDRWHSDSSARDEILKRVWQEEGATGMEPWVYQAVDTLKSDAMQCWRSRNRPETCSDFHSEKKLLTPPTAGDRKAEGLPKWNKSNPSGQRYLCDYCPIRSVNEQKVRHKLGLYE
;
A
#
# COMPACT_ATOMS: atom_id res chain seq x y z
N MET A 1 4.99 -14.39 -29.24
CA MET A 1 5.16 -13.21 -28.37
C MET A 1 4.76 -13.66 -26.98
N THR A 2 5.68 -13.60 -26.04
CA THR A 2 5.43 -13.92 -24.63
C THR A 2 4.56 -12.81 -24.03
N GLN A 3 3.51 -13.20 -23.32
CA GLN A 3 2.48 -12.29 -22.84
C GLN A 3 2.30 -12.48 -21.34
N ILE A 4 2.51 -11.45 -20.54
CA ILE A 4 2.18 -11.52 -19.11
C ILE A 4 0.70 -11.23 -18.88
N ARG A 5 0.22 -11.62 -17.70
CA ARG A 5 -1.11 -11.29 -17.20
C ARG A 5 -0.98 -10.59 -15.86
N LEU A 6 -1.83 -9.60 -15.60
CA LEU A 6 -1.85 -8.86 -14.34
C LEU A 6 -3.13 -9.17 -13.59
N LEU A 7 -3.01 -9.78 -12.42
CA LEU A 7 -4.12 -9.96 -11.49
C LEU A 7 -4.22 -8.71 -10.61
N LEU A 8 -5.28 -7.94 -10.80
CA LEU A 8 -5.60 -6.79 -9.96
C LEU A 8 -6.63 -7.20 -8.91
N CYS A 9 -6.38 -6.83 -7.66
CA CYS A 9 -7.33 -6.98 -6.56
C CYS A 9 -7.79 -5.61 -6.10
N LYS A 10 -9.10 -5.35 -6.14
CA LYS A 10 -9.68 -4.06 -5.74
C LYS A 10 -9.73 -3.90 -4.23
N ASP A 11 -9.87 -4.98 -3.46
CA ASP A 11 -9.92 -4.87 -2.01
C ASP A 11 -8.53 -4.73 -1.37
N CYS A 12 -7.55 -5.49 -1.90
CA CYS A 12 -6.15 -5.37 -1.46
C CYS A 12 -5.42 -4.18 -2.07
N HIS A 13 -5.92 -3.62 -3.17
CA HIS A 13 -5.20 -2.70 -4.04
C HIS A 13 -3.83 -3.25 -4.49
N SER A 14 -3.77 -4.55 -4.78
CA SER A 14 -2.53 -5.23 -5.19
C SER A 14 -2.56 -5.58 -6.67
N THR A 15 -1.38 -5.69 -7.26
CA THR A 15 -1.18 -6.22 -8.61
C THR A 15 -0.17 -7.37 -8.55
N GLU A 16 -0.56 -8.54 -9.06
CA GLU A 16 0.32 -9.70 -9.21
C GLU A 16 0.55 -9.99 -10.68
N VAL A 17 1.79 -10.34 -11.02
CA VAL A 17 2.18 -10.72 -12.38
C VAL A 17 2.07 -12.23 -12.49
N LEU A 18 1.44 -12.68 -13.56
CA LEU A 18 1.27 -14.09 -13.87
C LEU A 18 1.82 -14.35 -15.28
N PRO A 19 2.46 -15.51 -15.50
CA PRO A 19 2.89 -15.91 -16.83
C PRO A 19 1.67 -16.13 -17.73
N GLU A 20 1.87 -16.14 -19.04
CA GLU A 20 0.83 -16.54 -19.98
C GLU A 20 0.31 -17.94 -19.64
N TYR A 21 -1.00 -18.13 -19.74
CA TYR A 21 -1.60 -19.46 -19.68
C TYR A 21 -2.58 -19.63 -20.83
N LYS A 22 -2.34 -20.66 -21.63
CA LYS A 22 -3.14 -21.02 -22.81
C LYS A 22 -3.76 -22.39 -22.55
N GLY A 23 -4.94 -22.41 -21.93
CA GLY A 23 -5.66 -23.62 -21.55
C GLY A 23 -7.01 -23.31 -20.90
N ASP A 24 -7.70 -24.33 -20.39
CA ASP A 24 -8.91 -24.13 -19.59
C ASP A 24 -8.53 -23.32 -18.33
N PRO A 25 -9.17 -22.17 -18.07
CA PRO A 25 -8.90 -21.37 -16.87
C PRO A 25 -8.95 -22.13 -15.55
N ARG A 26 -9.70 -23.24 -15.48
CA ARG A 26 -9.76 -24.13 -14.29
C ARG A 26 -8.49 -24.96 -14.09
N GLY A 27 -7.64 -25.06 -15.11
CA GLY A 27 -6.33 -25.71 -15.03
C GLY A 27 -5.17 -24.75 -14.75
N ASP A 28 -5.46 -23.46 -14.56
CA ASP A 28 -4.46 -22.44 -14.27
C ASP A 28 -4.14 -22.41 -12.77
N THR A 29 -3.30 -23.36 -12.35
CA THR A 29 -2.91 -23.53 -10.95
C THR A 29 -2.18 -22.31 -10.39
N VAL A 30 -1.48 -21.54 -11.23
CA VAL A 30 -0.77 -20.33 -10.81
C VAL A 30 -1.78 -19.23 -10.48
N LEU A 31 -2.80 -19.05 -11.34
CA LEU A 31 -3.89 -18.13 -11.08
C LEU A 31 -4.68 -18.55 -9.83
N GLU A 32 -5.01 -19.84 -9.68
CA GLU A 32 -5.72 -20.34 -8.49
C GLU A 32 -4.96 -20.05 -7.20
N TYR A 33 -3.65 -20.30 -7.19
CA TYR A 33 -2.80 -20.00 -6.04
C TYR A 33 -2.73 -18.50 -5.74
N ALA A 34 -2.63 -17.66 -6.76
CA ALA A 34 -2.62 -16.20 -6.59
C ALA A 34 -3.95 -15.71 -6.00
N VAL A 35 -5.08 -16.13 -6.56
CA VAL A 35 -6.42 -15.77 -6.08
C VAL A 35 -6.68 -16.29 -4.67
N ALA A 36 -6.11 -17.44 -4.28
CA ALA A 36 -6.27 -17.98 -2.93
C ALA A 36 -5.73 -17.05 -1.82
N LYS A 37 -4.76 -16.19 -2.13
CA LYS A 37 -4.21 -15.20 -1.19
C LYS A 37 -5.14 -13.99 -1.00
N HIS A 38 -6.13 -13.81 -1.86
CA HIS A 38 -7.05 -12.66 -1.87
C HIS A 38 -8.41 -13.05 -1.28
N GLN A 39 -8.43 -13.23 0.03
CA GLN A 39 -9.62 -13.60 0.78
C GLN A 39 -9.70 -12.84 2.09
N TYR A 40 -10.92 -12.50 2.50
CA TYR A 40 -11.20 -11.97 3.81
C TYR A 40 -11.08 -13.10 4.86
N PRO A 41 -10.93 -12.76 6.17
CA PRO A 41 -10.87 -13.76 7.24
C PRO A 41 -12.10 -14.69 7.34
N ASN A 42 -13.24 -14.28 6.78
CA ASN A 42 -14.47 -15.08 6.72
C ASN A 42 -14.50 -16.08 5.54
N GLY A 43 -13.45 -16.11 4.71
CA GLY A 43 -13.33 -16.98 3.54
C GLY A 43 -13.97 -16.45 2.25
N GLU A 44 -14.60 -15.27 2.28
CA GLU A 44 -15.08 -14.61 1.07
C GLU A 44 -13.91 -14.11 0.22
N ARG A 45 -13.99 -14.30 -1.10
CA ARG A 45 -12.94 -13.86 -2.03
C ARG A 45 -13.04 -12.37 -2.26
N HIS A 46 -11.89 -11.72 -2.36
CA HIS A 46 -11.82 -10.33 -2.81
C HIS A 46 -12.27 -10.21 -4.27
N PHE A 47 -12.76 -9.03 -4.61
CA PHE A 47 -13.07 -8.63 -5.96
C PHE A 47 -11.77 -8.29 -6.71
N GLY A 48 -11.52 -9.01 -7.79
CA GLY A 48 -10.35 -8.80 -8.63
C GLY A 48 -10.61 -9.14 -10.09
N ARG A 49 -9.72 -8.70 -10.96
CA ARG A 49 -9.78 -8.95 -12.40
C ARG A 49 -8.40 -9.27 -12.95
N LEU A 50 -8.37 -10.20 -13.89
CA LEU A 50 -7.18 -10.57 -14.62
C LEU A 50 -7.12 -9.83 -15.96
N TYR A 51 -5.98 -9.21 -16.22
CA TYR A 51 -5.72 -8.41 -17.41
C TYR A 51 -4.63 -9.04 -18.27
N PRO A 52 -4.87 -9.33 -19.56
CA PRO A 52 -3.80 -9.65 -20.48
C PRO A 52 -2.98 -8.39 -20.80
N VAL A 53 -1.65 -8.52 -20.89
CA VAL A 53 -0.76 -7.42 -21.29
C VAL A 53 0.04 -7.84 -22.51
N ASP A 54 -0.32 -7.30 -23.66
CA ASP A 54 0.38 -7.54 -24.93
C ASP A 54 1.77 -6.88 -24.98
N GLY A 55 2.71 -7.54 -25.65
CA GLY A 55 4.01 -6.97 -26.01
C GLY A 55 5.00 -6.80 -24.85
N VAL A 56 4.72 -7.41 -23.70
CA VAL A 56 5.59 -7.42 -22.52
C VAL A 56 5.76 -8.84 -22.02
N ASP A 57 7.01 -9.28 -21.98
CA ASP A 57 7.44 -10.49 -21.32
C ASP A 57 7.92 -10.20 -19.89
N GLU A 58 8.15 -11.27 -19.13
CA GLU A 58 8.54 -11.19 -17.72
C GLU A 58 9.89 -10.47 -17.54
N ASP A 59 10.86 -10.73 -18.43
CA ASP A 59 12.17 -10.08 -18.40
C ASP A 59 12.06 -8.56 -18.60
N ARG A 60 11.25 -8.12 -19.56
CA ARG A 60 10.99 -6.69 -19.81
C ARG A 60 10.22 -6.07 -18.65
N TRP A 61 9.29 -6.79 -18.03
CA TRP A 61 8.56 -6.30 -16.86
C TRP A 61 9.47 -6.02 -15.65
N HIS A 62 10.49 -6.84 -15.44
CA HIS A 62 11.44 -6.67 -14.35
C HIS A 62 12.57 -5.66 -14.64
N SER A 63 12.92 -5.46 -15.91
CA SER A 63 14.03 -4.60 -16.32
C SER A 63 13.62 -3.15 -16.62
N ASP A 64 12.39 -2.90 -17.07
CA ASP A 64 11.92 -1.56 -17.47
C ASP A 64 10.84 -1.04 -16.51
N SER A 65 11.28 -0.37 -15.45
CA SER A 65 10.38 0.25 -14.46
C SER A 65 9.46 1.31 -15.06
N SER A 66 9.90 2.03 -16.09
CA SER A 66 9.08 3.07 -16.74
C SER A 66 7.91 2.48 -17.51
N ALA A 67 8.16 1.45 -18.32
CA ALA A 67 7.12 0.76 -19.07
C ALA A 67 6.13 0.08 -18.11
N ARG A 68 6.63 -0.50 -17.02
CA ARG A 68 5.79 -1.09 -15.97
C ARG A 68 4.82 -0.08 -15.38
N ASP A 69 5.31 1.10 -14.98
CA ASP A 69 4.50 2.12 -14.34
C ASP A 69 3.44 2.69 -15.30
N GLU A 70 3.77 2.83 -16.60
CA GLU A 70 2.83 3.24 -17.63
C GLU A 70 1.72 2.20 -17.86
N ILE A 71 2.07 0.92 -17.91
CA ILE A 71 1.11 -0.18 -18.06
C ILE A 71 0.19 -0.25 -16.86
N LEU A 72 0.73 -0.19 -15.64
CA LEU A 72 -0.06 -0.16 -14.42
C LEU A 72 -1.01 1.03 -14.43
N LYS A 73 -0.53 2.23 -14.79
CA LYS A 73 -1.38 3.42 -14.91
C LYS A 73 -2.53 3.21 -15.88
N ARG A 74 -2.27 2.64 -17.07
CA ARG A 74 -3.30 2.35 -18.08
C ARG A 74 -4.33 1.35 -17.56
N VAL A 75 -3.87 0.21 -17.01
CA VAL A 75 -4.76 -0.84 -16.52
C VAL A 75 -5.63 -0.35 -15.36
N TRP A 76 -5.08 0.45 -14.45
CA TRP A 76 -5.85 1.06 -13.35
C TRP A 76 -6.81 2.16 -13.84
N GLN A 77 -6.52 2.84 -14.94
CA GLN A 77 -7.45 3.77 -15.57
C GLN A 77 -8.63 3.05 -16.26
N GLU A 78 -8.36 1.94 -16.96
CA GLU A 78 -9.36 1.13 -17.66
C GLU A 78 -10.35 0.42 -16.72
N GLU A 79 -9.93 0.07 -15.50
CA GLU A 79 -10.82 -0.48 -14.46
C GLU A 79 -11.89 0.49 -13.94
N GLY A 80 -11.85 1.75 -14.41
CA GLY A 80 -12.63 2.84 -13.85
C GLY A 80 -12.06 3.21 -12.49
N ALA A 81 -11.45 4.39 -12.41
CA ALA A 81 -10.80 4.96 -11.23
C ALA A 81 -11.54 4.64 -9.91
N THR A 82 -11.20 3.50 -9.32
CA THR A 82 -11.64 3.03 -8.01
C THR A 82 -10.44 2.86 -7.08
N GLY A 83 -9.22 2.96 -7.61
CA GLY A 83 -7.98 3.18 -6.86
C GLY A 83 -7.60 4.66 -6.87
N MET A 84 -6.97 5.13 -5.78
CA MET A 84 -6.47 6.51 -5.71
C MET A 84 -5.40 6.75 -6.79
N GLU A 85 -5.30 7.99 -7.28
CA GLU A 85 -4.36 8.36 -8.35
C GLU A 85 -2.91 7.93 -8.03
N PRO A 86 -2.05 7.62 -9.03
CA PRO A 86 -0.69 7.12 -8.83
C PRO A 86 0.17 7.91 -7.82
N TRP A 87 -0.06 9.22 -7.66
CA TRP A 87 0.64 10.05 -6.67
C TRP A 87 0.34 9.64 -5.22
N VAL A 88 -0.81 9.01 -4.94
CA VAL A 88 -1.14 8.52 -3.61
C VAL A 88 -0.24 7.35 -3.21
N TYR A 89 0.09 6.45 -4.14
CA TYR A 89 1.05 5.38 -3.87
C TYR A 89 2.46 5.94 -3.64
N GLN A 90 2.86 6.97 -4.42
CA GLN A 90 4.12 7.70 -4.20
C GLN A 90 4.16 8.39 -2.83
N ALA A 91 3.03 8.91 -2.35
CA ALA A 91 2.94 9.53 -1.03
C ALA A 91 3.19 8.50 0.09
N VAL A 92 2.64 7.29 -0.04
CA VAL A 92 2.88 6.20 0.94
C VAL A 92 4.35 5.76 0.92
N ASP A 93 4.97 5.64 -0.24
CA ASP A 93 6.38 5.25 -0.34
C ASP A 93 7.33 6.34 0.16
N THR A 94 6.96 7.61 -0.01
CA THR A 94 7.67 8.74 0.61
C THR A 94 7.61 8.65 2.13
N LEU A 95 6.43 8.38 2.71
CA LEU A 95 6.27 8.22 4.17
C LEU A 95 7.05 7.02 4.73
N LYS A 96 7.12 5.91 3.99
CA LYS A 96 7.97 4.76 4.36
C LYS A 96 9.46 5.14 4.30
N SER A 97 9.89 5.87 3.27
CA SER A 97 11.27 6.35 3.13
C SER A 97 11.66 7.27 4.29
N ASP A 98 10.81 8.24 4.63
CA ASP A 98 11.01 9.16 5.75
C ASP A 98 11.04 8.43 7.09
N ALA A 99 10.16 7.45 7.29
CA ALA A 99 10.15 6.60 8.48
C ALA A 99 11.43 5.77 8.59
N MET A 100 11.92 5.22 7.48
CA MET A 100 13.19 4.50 7.40
C MET A 100 14.39 5.39 7.72
N GLN A 101 14.42 6.63 7.22
CA GLN A 101 15.46 7.60 7.56
C GLN A 101 15.42 7.95 9.05
N CYS A 102 14.23 8.19 9.61
CA CYS A 102 14.05 8.45 11.03
C CYS A 102 14.50 7.27 11.91
N TRP A 103 14.31 6.02 11.46
CA TRP A 103 14.78 4.83 12.19
C TRP A 103 16.30 4.67 12.10
N ARG A 104 16.87 4.88 10.91
CA ARG A 104 18.32 4.81 10.67
C ARG A 104 19.08 5.88 11.43
N SER A 105 18.58 7.10 11.51
CA SER A 105 19.24 8.22 12.22
C SER A 105 19.34 8.00 13.73
N ARG A 106 18.57 7.05 14.27
CA ARG A 106 18.57 6.69 15.70
C ARG A 106 19.33 5.39 15.97
N ASN A 107 20.20 4.99 15.04
CA ASN A 107 20.97 3.73 15.09
C ASN A 107 20.10 2.47 15.13
N ARG A 108 19.00 2.46 14.36
CA ARG A 108 18.17 1.27 14.14
C ARG A 108 17.73 0.60 15.45
N PRO A 109 17.09 1.35 16.37
CA PRO A 109 16.76 0.82 17.67
C PRO A 109 15.69 -0.27 17.53
N GLU A 110 15.71 -1.25 18.43
CA GLU A 110 14.69 -2.30 18.48
C GLU A 110 13.35 -1.75 18.99
N THR A 111 13.38 -0.70 19.81
CA THR A 111 12.21 -0.04 20.39
C THR A 111 12.35 1.48 20.34
N CYS A 112 11.25 2.22 20.33
CA CYS A 112 11.28 3.67 20.17
C CYS A 112 10.53 4.37 21.30
N SER A 113 11.24 5.18 22.09
CA SER A 113 10.65 6.01 23.15
C SER A 113 9.74 7.11 22.62
N ASP A 114 10.00 7.57 21.40
CA ASP A 114 9.30 8.70 20.76
C ASP A 114 8.19 8.23 19.81
N PHE A 115 7.82 6.95 19.89
CA PHE A 115 6.77 6.36 19.07
C PHE A 115 5.45 7.09 19.30
N HIS A 116 4.77 7.50 18.23
CA HIS A 116 3.53 8.32 18.28
C HIS A 116 3.65 9.64 19.07
N SER A 117 4.85 10.21 19.18
CA SER A 117 5.01 11.56 19.71
C SER A 117 4.38 12.62 18.80
N GLU A 118 3.96 13.76 19.37
CA GLU A 118 3.34 14.86 18.63
C GLU A 118 4.24 15.39 17.49
N LYS A 119 5.56 15.35 17.67
CA LYS A 119 6.55 15.72 16.65
C LYS A 119 6.53 14.83 15.41
N LYS A 120 5.91 13.65 15.50
CA LYS A 120 5.79 12.68 14.40
C LYS A 120 4.40 12.65 13.81
N LEU A 121 3.47 13.50 14.27
CA LEU A 121 2.13 13.61 13.73
C LEU A 121 2.18 14.21 12.32
N LEU A 122 1.64 13.48 11.35
CA LEU A 122 1.51 13.94 9.98
C LEU A 122 0.37 14.96 9.90
N THR A 123 0.73 16.24 9.78
CA THR A 123 -0.25 17.33 9.64
C THR A 123 -0.17 17.88 8.22
N PRO A 124 -1.26 17.83 7.44
CA PRO A 124 -1.29 18.43 6.11
C PRO A 124 -1.00 19.94 6.17
N PRO A 125 -0.19 20.50 5.26
CA PRO A 125 0.15 21.92 5.25
C PRO A 125 -0.99 22.81 4.69
N THR A 126 -2.24 22.53 5.05
CA THR A 126 -3.46 23.20 4.52
C THR A 126 -3.89 24.41 5.35
N ALA A 127 -3.03 24.92 6.23
CA ALA A 127 -3.40 26.00 7.15
C ALA A 127 -3.74 27.32 6.43
N GLY A 128 -3.04 27.62 5.34
CA GLY A 128 -3.29 28.81 4.51
C GLY A 128 -4.62 28.71 3.78
N ASP A 129 -4.84 27.61 3.07
CA ASP A 129 -6.04 27.37 2.25
C ASP A 129 -7.30 27.34 3.13
N ARG A 130 -7.24 26.64 4.27
CA ARG A 130 -8.37 26.58 5.22
C ARG A 130 -8.72 27.96 5.79
N LYS A 131 -7.73 28.82 6.01
CA LYS A 131 -7.96 30.21 6.46
C LYS A 131 -8.63 31.03 5.36
N ALA A 132 -8.20 30.88 4.11
CA ALA A 132 -8.79 31.57 2.96
C ALA A 132 -10.25 31.16 2.72
N GLU A 133 -10.58 29.89 2.96
CA GLU A 133 -11.92 29.33 2.79
C GLU A 133 -12.82 29.45 4.04
N GLY A 134 -12.34 30.07 5.13
CA GLY A 134 -13.08 30.19 6.39
C GLY A 134 -13.32 28.85 7.10
N LEU A 135 -12.57 27.81 6.74
CA LEU A 135 -12.65 26.49 7.34
C LEU A 135 -11.93 26.45 8.69
N PRO A 136 -12.43 25.64 9.65
CA PRO A 136 -11.76 25.45 10.93
C PRO A 136 -10.38 24.81 10.72
N LYS A 137 -9.44 25.11 11.64
CA LYS A 137 -8.11 24.50 11.66
C LYS A 137 -8.22 22.98 11.62
N TRP A 138 -7.22 22.33 11.01
CA TRP A 138 -7.14 20.88 11.00
C TRP A 138 -7.21 20.32 12.42
N ASN A 139 -8.17 19.43 12.67
CA ASN A 139 -8.38 18.85 13.99
C ASN A 139 -7.30 17.81 14.28
N LYS A 140 -6.24 18.24 14.98
CA LYS A 140 -5.16 17.35 15.43
C LYS A 140 -5.59 16.33 16.48
N SER A 141 -6.76 16.48 17.10
CA SER A 141 -7.27 15.65 18.18
C SER A 141 -8.28 14.59 17.73
N ASN A 142 -8.57 14.49 16.42
CA ASN A 142 -9.46 13.46 15.89
C ASN A 142 -8.73 12.10 15.85
N PRO A 143 -9.07 11.12 16.71
CA PRO A 143 -8.33 9.85 16.81
C PRO A 143 -8.38 9.03 15.51
N SER A 144 -9.48 9.12 14.76
CA SER A 144 -9.68 8.40 13.50
C SER A 144 -8.79 8.93 12.37
N GLY A 145 -8.47 10.23 12.42
CA GLY A 145 -7.68 10.94 11.41
C GLY A 145 -6.21 11.17 11.77
N GLN A 146 -5.80 10.87 13.01
CA GLN A 146 -4.41 10.95 13.41
C GLN A 146 -3.59 9.87 12.69
N ARG A 147 -2.56 10.32 11.99
CA ARG A 147 -1.53 9.45 11.40
C ARG A 147 -0.18 9.98 11.81
N TYR A 148 0.72 9.09 12.15
CA TYR A 148 2.08 9.42 12.55
C TYR A 148 3.05 8.81 11.54
N LEU A 149 4.21 9.43 11.39
CA LEU A 149 5.30 8.84 10.60
C LEU A 149 5.67 7.43 11.12
N CYS A 150 5.49 7.21 12.43
CA CYS A 150 5.70 5.93 13.09
C CYS A 150 4.82 4.78 12.57
N ASP A 151 3.66 5.08 11.95
CA ASP A 151 2.76 4.07 11.38
C ASP A 151 3.36 3.34 10.17
N TYR A 152 4.42 3.91 9.60
CA TYR A 152 5.19 3.40 8.45
C TYR A 152 6.58 2.90 8.85
N CYS A 153 6.88 2.82 10.16
CA CYS A 153 8.18 2.45 10.69
C CYS A 153 8.35 0.91 10.81
N PRO A 154 9.54 0.34 10.54
CA PRO A 154 9.77 -1.11 10.63
C PRO A 154 9.49 -1.72 12.01
N ILE A 155 9.70 -0.95 13.08
CA ILE A 155 9.49 -1.40 14.48
C ILE A 155 8.09 -1.08 15.00
N ARG A 156 7.14 -0.77 14.12
CA ARG A 156 5.75 -0.47 14.49
C ARG A 156 5.13 -1.59 15.30
N SER A 157 5.18 -2.83 14.79
CA SER A 157 4.58 -3.99 15.45
C SER A 157 5.10 -4.19 16.86
N VAL A 158 6.42 -4.05 17.05
CA VAL A 158 7.09 -4.17 18.37
C VAL A 158 6.61 -3.11 19.35
N ASN A 159 6.51 -1.85 18.93
CA ASN A 159 6.05 -0.77 19.81
C ASN A 159 4.54 -0.88 20.10
N GLU A 160 3.73 -1.24 19.11
CA GLU A 160 2.29 -1.48 19.30
C GLU A 160 2.04 -2.64 20.28
N GLN A 161 2.80 -3.73 20.17
CA GLN A 161 2.74 -4.85 21.11
C GLN A 161 3.08 -4.41 22.54
N LYS A 162 4.15 -3.61 22.72
CA LYS A 162 4.51 -3.07 24.04
C LYS A 162 3.41 -2.19 24.64
N VAL A 163 2.75 -1.38 23.83
CA VAL A 163 1.62 -0.55 24.27
C VAL A 163 0.43 -1.43 24.67
N ARG A 164 0.07 -2.41 23.84
CA ARG A 164 -1.02 -3.36 24.14
C ARG A 164 -0.77 -4.18 25.40
N HIS A 165 0.46 -4.64 25.60
CA HIS A 165 0.88 -5.33 26.83
C HIS A 165 0.76 -4.42 28.06
N LYS A 166 1.20 -3.14 27.97
CA LYS A 166 0.99 -2.17 29.06
C LYS A 166 -0.48 -1.88 29.38
N LEU A 167 -1.35 -1.98 28.38
CA LEU A 167 -2.80 -1.83 28.52
C LEU A 167 -3.49 -3.12 28.97
N GLY A 168 -2.76 -4.22 29.17
CA GLY A 168 -3.30 -5.51 29.62
C GLY A 168 -4.14 -6.25 28.57
N LEU A 169 -3.94 -5.95 27.28
CA LEU A 169 -4.72 -6.54 26.19
C LEU A 169 -4.16 -7.90 25.71
N TYR A 170 -2.93 -8.25 26.11
CA TYR A 170 -2.26 -9.53 25.84
C TYR A 170 -1.25 -9.81 26.97
N GLU A 171 -1.12 -11.09 27.37
CA GLU A 171 -0.07 -11.63 28.26
C GLU A 171 1.21 -11.98 27.49
#